data_AF-A0A8B8CM54-F1
#
_entry.id   AF-A0A8B8CM54-F1
#
_cell.length_a   1.000
_cell.length_b   1.000
_cell.length_c   1.000
_cell.angle_alpha   90.00
_cell.angle_beta   90.00
_cell.angle_gamma   90.00
#
_symmetry.space_group_name_H-M   'P 1'
#
loop_
_entity.id
_entity.type
_entity.pdbx_description
1 polymer ?
#
loop_
_entity_poly.entity_id
_entity_poly.type
_entity_poly.pdbx_seq_one_letter_code
_entity_poly.pdbx_strand_id
1 'polypeptide(L)'
;MIQTHGKQRTHGMLKIYQKLKLKWSQYRYRFVPWIAFNLNQRSTRTVDQGHVDKLIPDDAVLQSIRDLFSSFHQFYPTNQEVNLEAAYRALTDTPLDQTARGNSRAARDRLGFAVERGPSTLPQGGDGVFVTSGRVPRGTVVAFYPGTVYYPHEAIFFQSIGNSFIFRCIDGVLIDGNDRGLSKMIFKSCSQRDRQGPFNTCDASWLTSFPLNPLALGQYVNNQSREHPANVAYQEFDVPADFPFHYKQFLPNVFYSPHTDDDISQRALRLVVLVSLRDIRKGEELFSSYFTVVH
;
A
#
# COMPACT_ATOMS: atom_id res chain seq x y z
N MET A 1 -48.36 -11.06 25.72
CA MET A 1 -47.44 -10.00 25.24
C MET A 1 -46.01 -10.55 25.16
N ILE A 2 -45.71 -11.55 24.31
CA ILE A 2 -44.33 -12.02 24.04
C ILE A 2 -44.27 -12.67 22.65
N GLN A 3 -44.22 -11.89 21.55
CA GLN A 3 -43.86 -12.42 20.22
C GLN A 3 -43.28 -11.31 19.31
N THR A 4 -42.13 -10.74 19.66
CA THR A 4 -41.39 -9.84 18.72
C THR A 4 -39.87 -10.02 18.72
N HIS A 5 -39.29 -10.81 19.63
CA HIS A 5 -37.83 -10.90 19.77
C HIS A 5 -37.12 -11.94 18.87
N GLY A 6 -37.85 -12.81 18.16
CA GLY A 6 -37.27 -13.86 17.32
C GLY A 6 -36.88 -13.43 15.89
N LYS A 7 -37.64 -12.52 15.28
CA LYS A 7 -37.43 -12.11 13.86
C LYS A 7 -36.26 -11.15 13.64
N GLN A 8 -35.90 -10.33 14.63
CA GLN A 8 -34.76 -9.41 14.51
C GLN A 8 -33.40 -10.13 14.60
N ARG A 9 -33.29 -11.18 15.44
CA ARG A 9 -32.05 -11.96 15.61
C ARG A 9 -31.66 -12.75 14.36
N THR A 10 -32.61 -13.39 13.70
CA THR A 10 -32.36 -14.17 12.46
C THR A 10 -31.96 -13.27 11.29
N HIS A 11 -32.56 -12.09 11.17
CA HIS A 11 -32.18 -11.09 10.17
C HIS A 11 -30.75 -10.55 10.38
N GLY A 12 -30.34 -10.36 11.64
CA GLY A 12 -28.97 -9.98 12.00
C GLY A 12 -27.95 -11.07 11.67
N MET A 13 -28.23 -12.33 12.03
CA MET A 13 -27.36 -13.46 11.72
C MET A 13 -27.21 -13.71 10.22
N LEU A 14 -28.29 -13.56 9.43
CA LEU A 14 -28.22 -13.72 7.97
C LEU A 14 -27.34 -12.64 7.32
N LYS A 15 -27.41 -11.39 7.80
CA LYS A 15 -26.53 -10.30 7.35
C LYS A 15 -25.07 -10.52 7.75
N ILE A 16 -24.81 -11.04 8.95
CA ILE A 16 -23.46 -11.40 9.40
C ILE A 16 -22.90 -12.52 8.54
N TYR A 17 -23.69 -13.57 8.28
CA TYR A 17 -23.30 -14.68 7.41
C TYR A 17 -23.01 -14.20 5.97
N GLN A 18 -23.85 -13.34 5.40
CA GLN A 18 -23.61 -12.75 4.08
C GLN A 18 -22.33 -11.91 4.03
N LYS A 19 -22.09 -11.07 5.06
CA LYS A 19 -20.84 -10.29 5.18
C LYS A 19 -19.62 -11.19 5.32
N LEU A 20 -19.70 -12.25 6.12
CA LEU A 20 -18.61 -13.23 6.26
C LEU A 20 -18.38 -13.99 4.96
N LYS A 21 -19.43 -14.39 4.24
CA LYS A 21 -19.34 -15.05 2.93
C LYS A 21 -18.71 -14.15 1.88
N LEU A 22 -19.09 -12.87 1.83
CA LEU A 22 -18.48 -11.89 0.93
C LEU A 22 -17.02 -11.62 1.31
N LYS A 23 -16.73 -11.47 2.60
CA LYS A 23 -15.36 -11.31 3.11
C LYS A 23 -14.50 -12.51 2.74
N TRP A 24 -15.01 -13.73 2.91
CA TRP A 24 -14.34 -14.97 2.51
C TRP A 24 -14.14 -15.07 0.99
N SER A 25 -15.13 -14.65 0.21
CA SER A 25 -15.06 -14.70 -1.24
C SER A 25 -14.17 -13.62 -1.85
N GLN A 26 -13.95 -12.51 -1.14
CA GLN A 26 -12.92 -11.53 -1.44
C GLN A 26 -11.53 -12.01 -0.98
N TYR A 27 -11.48 -12.68 0.17
CA TYR A 27 -10.26 -13.26 0.74
C TYR A 27 -9.59 -14.24 -0.24
N ARG A 28 -10.37 -15.06 -0.98
CA ARG A 28 -9.83 -16.00 -1.98
C ARG A 28 -9.01 -15.34 -3.11
N TYR A 29 -9.32 -14.09 -3.45
CA TYR A 29 -8.57 -13.32 -4.44
C TYR A 29 -7.42 -12.53 -3.83
N ARG A 30 -7.42 -12.37 -2.51
CA ARG A 30 -6.39 -11.68 -1.75
C ARG A 30 -5.34 -12.66 -1.21
N PHE A 31 -5.63 -13.65 -0.34
CA PHE A 31 -4.62 -14.64 0.15
C PHE A 31 -5.19 -15.96 0.78
N VAL A 32 -4.40 -17.06 0.73
CA VAL A 32 -4.41 -18.39 1.46
C VAL A 32 -5.55 -19.43 1.18
N PRO A 33 -5.54 -20.66 1.74
CA PRO A 33 -4.79 -21.91 1.47
C PRO A 33 -5.37 -22.82 0.35
N TRP A 34 -6.45 -22.41 -0.33
CA TRP A 34 -7.10 -23.23 -1.39
C TRP A 34 -6.20 -23.48 -2.62
N ILE A 35 -5.10 -22.72 -2.70
CA ILE A 35 -4.06 -22.82 -3.73
C ILE A 35 -3.17 -24.06 -3.50
N ALA A 36 -3.03 -24.55 -2.26
CA ALA A 36 -2.34 -25.81 -1.97
C ALA A 36 -3.05 -27.01 -2.65
N PHE A 37 -4.36 -26.91 -2.87
CA PHE A 37 -5.15 -27.93 -3.57
C PHE A 37 -5.08 -27.83 -5.11
N ASN A 38 -4.42 -26.80 -5.67
CA ASN A 38 -4.38 -26.52 -7.12
C ASN A 38 -2.96 -26.23 -7.65
N LEU A 39 -1.93 -26.73 -6.95
CA LEU A 39 -0.52 -26.61 -7.33
C LEU A 39 -0.20 -27.27 -8.69
N ASN A 40 -0.97 -28.28 -9.11
CA ASN A 40 -0.68 -29.06 -10.31
C ASN A 40 -1.01 -28.36 -11.65
N GLN A 41 -1.54 -27.12 -11.65
CA GLN A 41 -2.03 -26.47 -12.88
C GLN A 41 -1.63 -24.99 -13.07
N ARG A 42 -0.56 -24.48 -12.43
CA ARG A 42 -0.17 -23.06 -12.63
C ARG A 42 1.34 -22.86 -12.76
N SER A 43 1.70 -21.88 -13.60
CA SER A 43 3.06 -21.37 -13.77
C SER A 43 3.52 -20.67 -12.48
N THR A 44 4.09 -21.45 -11.57
CA THR A 44 4.85 -20.95 -10.42
C THR A 44 6.12 -20.24 -10.94
N ARG A 45 6.36 -19.01 -10.48
CA ARG A 45 7.67 -18.39 -10.62
C ARG A 45 8.58 -19.02 -9.56
N THR A 46 9.45 -19.93 -9.99
CA THR A 46 10.53 -20.47 -9.17
C THR A 46 11.61 -19.41 -9.05
N VAL A 47 12.09 -19.11 -7.84
CA VAL A 47 13.06 -18.03 -7.62
C VAL A 47 14.36 -18.60 -7.06
N ASP A 48 15.43 -18.47 -7.84
CA ASP A 48 16.80 -18.65 -7.37
C ASP A 48 17.29 -17.36 -6.68
N GLN A 49 18.13 -17.53 -5.68
CA GLN A 49 18.56 -16.55 -4.66
C GLN A 49 18.65 -15.06 -5.07
N GLY A 50 18.04 -14.19 -4.24
CA GLY A 50 18.65 -12.97 -3.66
C GLY A 50 18.86 -11.72 -4.50
N HIS A 51 18.98 -11.78 -5.83
CA HIS A 51 19.26 -10.59 -6.65
C HIS A 51 18.50 -10.54 -7.99
N VAL A 52 17.82 -11.63 -8.39
CA VAL A 52 17.16 -11.78 -9.70
C VAL A 52 15.66 -11.38 -9.65
N ASP A 53 15.16 -10.91 -8.51
CA ASP A 53 13.73 -10.56 -8.36
C ASP A 53 13.40 -9.09 -8.66
N LYS A 54 14.40 -8.21 -8.75
CA LYS A 54 14.17 -6.79 -9.04
C LYS A 54 13.81 -6.60 -10.52
N LEU A 55 12.63 -6.04 -10.77
CA LEU A 55 12.13 -5.78 -12.13
C LEU A 55 12.82 -4.56 -12.75
N ILE A 56 13.17 -3.60 -11.91
CA ILE A 56 13.99 -2.45 -12.23
C ILE A 56 15.06 -2.25 -11.15
N PRO A 57 16.19 -1.60 -11.46
CA PRO A 57 17.22 -1.30 -10.47
C PRO A 57 16.67 -0.45 -9.30
N ASP A 58 17.22 -0.62 -8.09
CA ASP A 58 16.77 0.13 -6.91
C ASP A 58 17.05 1.63 -7.01
N ASP A 59 18.10 2.05 -7.72
CA ASP A 59 18.35 3.45 -8.07
C ASP A 59 17.25 4.03 -8.97
N ALA A 60 16.69 3.23 -9.88
CA ALA A 60 15.54 3.62 -10.69
C ALA A 60 14.26 3.77 -9.86
N VAL A 61 14.04 2.88 -8.87
CA VAL A 61 12.94 3.02 -7.90
C VAL A 61 13.13 4.29 -7.07
N LEU A 62 14.32 4.52 -6.52
CA LEU A 62 14.63 5.69 -5.71
C LEU A 62 14.45 7.00 -6.50
N GLN A 63 14.92 7.04 -7.75
CA GLN A 63 14.73 8.19 -8.63
C GLN A 63 13.25 8.43 -8.91
N SER A 64 12.47 7.37 -9.18
CA SER A 64 11.02 7.48 -9.39
C SER A 64 10.30 8.05 -8.16
N ILE A 65 10.69 7.62 -6.95
CA ILE A 65 10.14 8.13 -5.69
C ILE A 65 10.48 9.62 -5.52
N ARG A 66 11.76 10.00 -5.71
CA ARG A 66 12.22 11.39 -5.59
C ARG A 66 11.52 12.30 -6.60
N ASP A 67 11.41 11.86 -7.85
CA ASP A 67 10.72 12.58 -8.91
C ASP A 67 9.24 12.80 -8.58
N LEU A 68 8.56 11.75 -8.12
CA LEU A 68 7.16 11.84 -7.70
C LEU A 68 6.99 12.82 -6.53
N PHE A 69 7.75 12.66 -5.46
CA PHE A 69 7.58 13.47 -4.25
C PHE A 69 8.00 14.93 -4.45
N SER A 70 8.98 15.20 -5.31
CA SER A 70 9.33 16.57 -5.72
C SER A 70 8.17 17.29 -6.39
N SER A 71 7.28 16.57 -7.10
CA SER A 71 6.11 17.17 -7.73
C SER A 71 5.05 17.66 -6.72
N PHE A 72 4.98 17.04 -5.54
CA PHE A 72 4.09 17.48 -4.46
C PHE A 72 4.60 18.76 -3.79
N HIS A 73 5.91 18.98 -3.87
CA HIS A 73 6.57 20.10 -3.21
C HIS A 73 6.31 21.45 -3.87
N GLN A 74 5.67 21.51 -5.05
CA GLN A 74 5.22 22.77 -5.67
C GLN A 74 4.23 23.56 -4.80
N PHE A 75 3.65 22.93 -3.76
CA PHE A 75 2.77 23.57 -2.79
C PHE A 75 3.49 24.08 -1.53
N TYR A 76 4.80 23.87 -1.39
CA TYR A 76 5.62 24.37 -0.29
C TYR A 76 6.66 25.36 -0.84
N PRO A 77 6.59 26.66 -0.49
CA PRO A 77 7.44 27.68 -1.10
C PRO A 77 8.93 27.42 -0.82
N THR A 78 9.70 27.22 -1.89
CA THR A 78 11.10 26.77 -1.87
C THR A 78 12.10 27.86 -1.45
N ASN A 79 11.67 29.13 -1.37
CA ASN A 79 12.56 30.29 -1.29
C ASN A 79 12.40 31.16 -0.02
N GLN A 80 11.79 30.63 1.04
CA GLN A 80 11.82 31.30 2.34
C GLN A 80 12.55 30.43 3.35
N GLU A 81 13.39 31.04 4.20
CA GLU A 81 13.78 30.42 5.47
C GLU A 81 12.54 29.75 6.06
N VAL A 82 12.64 28.46 6.38
CA VAL A 82 11.51 27.67 6.88
C VAL A 82 11.08 28.28 8.20
N ASN A 83 10.15 29.23 8.14
CA ASN A 83 9.45 29.72 9.30
C ASN A 83 8.56 28.57 9.77
N LEU A 84 9.00 27.91 10.85
CA LEU A 84 8.31 26.77 11.42
C LEU A 84 6.83 27.08 11.69
N GLU A 85 6.50 28.29 12.13
CA GLU A 85 5.14 28.72 12.39
C GLU A 85 4.32 28.84 11.10
N ALA A 86 4.89 29.39 10.02
CA ALA A 86 4.24 29.44 8.71
C ALA A 86 4.05 28.05 8.10
N ALA A 87 5.04 27.15 8.24
CA ALA A 87 4.93 25.76 7.82
C ALA A 87 3.85 25.00 8.62
N TYR A 88 3.78 25.23 9.94
CA TYR A 88 2.72 24.71 10.80
C TYR A 88 1.34 25.20 10.34
N ARG A 89 1.18 26.51 10.11
CA ARG A 89 -0.10 27.08 9.64
C ARG A 89 -0.52 26.55 8.27
N ALA A 90 0.40 26.46 7.32
CA ALA A 90 0.12 25.90 6.00
C ALA A 90 -0.35 24.44 6.06
N LEU A 91 0.24 23.65 6.97
CA LEU A 91 -0.14 22.25 7.23
C LEU A 91 -1.49 22.11 7.96
N THR A 92 -1.88 23.07 8.79
CA THR A 92 -3.15 23.03 9.55
C THR A 92 -4.34 23.64 8.81
N ASP A 93 -4.08 24.64 7.96
CA ASP A 93 -5.15 25.46 7.36
C ASP A 93 -5.64 24.91 6.02
N THR A 94 -4.83 24.12 5.32
CA THR A 94 -5.24 23.51 4.05
C THR A 94 -5.96 22.18 4.29
N PRO A 95 -7.24 22.04 3.88
CA PRO A 95 -7.95 20.77 4.00
C PRO A 95 -7.21 19.61 3.34
N LEU A 96 -7.14 18.45 4.01
CA LEU A 96 -6.43 17.26 3.52
C LEU A 96 -6.88 16.85 2.10
N ASP A 97 -8.18 16.96 1.80
CA ASP A 97 -8.73 16.62 0.50
C ASP A 97 -8.28 17.59 -0.61
N GLN A 98 -8.10 18.87 -0.28
CA GLN A 98 -7.56 19.86 -1.22
C GLN A 98 -6.10 19.55 -1.55
N THR A 99 -5.28 19.26 -0.53
CA THR A 99 -3.86 18.88 -0.71
C THR A 99 -3.74 17.57 -1.48
N ALA A 100 -4.49 16.54 -1.11
CA ALA A 100 -4.50 15.25 -1.81
C ALA A 100 -4.88 15.41 -3.29
N ARG A 101 -5.92 16.18 -3.62
CA ARG A 101 -6.29 16.47 -5.02
C ARG A 101 -5.18 17.23 -5.77
N GLY A 102 -4.48 18.14 -5.08
CA GLY A 102 -3.31 18.83 -5.62
C GLY A 102 -2.20 17.84 -5.98
N ASN A 103 -1.84 16.96 -5.05
CA ASN A 103 -0.82 15.93 -5.25
C ASN A 103 -1.22 14.93 -6.34
N SER A 104 -2.49 14.53 -6.44
CA SER A 104 -2.97 13.66 -7.52
C SER A 104 -2.81 14.31 -8.90
N ARG A 105 -3.06 15.62 -9.02
CA ARG A 105 -2.83 16.36 -10.28
C ARG A 105 -1.33 16.44 -10.59
N ALA A 106 -0.51 16.82 -9.62
CA ALA A 106 0.95 16.91 -9.78
C ALA A 106 1.57 15.56 -10.17
N ALA A 107 1.17 14.48 -9.49
CA ALA A 107 1.58 13.11 -9.83
C ALA A 107 1.22 12.77 -11.28
N ARG A 108 -0.02 13.03 -11.69
CA ARG A 108 -0.49 12.74 -13.04
C ARG A 108 0.31 13.50 -14.09
N ASP A 109 0.53 14.79 -13.86
CA ASP A 109 1.23 15.65 -14.81
C ASP A 109 2.72 15.26 -14.90
N ARG A 110 3.30 14.79 -13.78
CA ARG A 110 4.71 14.32 -13.72
C ARG A 110 4.92 12.92 -14.31
N LEU A 111 4.01 11.98 -14.03
CA LEU A 111 4.11 10.57 -14.40
C LEU A 111 3.47 10.26 -15.76
N GLY A 112 2.56 11.11 -16.24
CA GLY A 112 1.79 10.89 -17.46
C GLY A 112 0.62 9.91 -17.31
N PHE A 113 0.30 9.46 -16.08
CA PHE A 113 -0.84 8.60 -15.79
C PHE A 113 -1.42 8.87 -14.40
N ALA A 114 -2.65 8.40 -14.15
CA ALA A 114 -3.25 8.38 -12.82
C ALA A 114 -3.83 7.00 -12.51
N VAL A 115 -3.78 6.61 -11.24
CA VAL A 115 -4.42 5.40 -10.74
C VAL A 115 -5.40 5.73 -9.62
N GLU A 116 -6.52 5.02 -9.61
CA GLU A 116 -7.56 5.20 -8.59
C GLU A 116 -8.15 3.86 -8.17
N ARG A 117 -8.68 3.81 -6.94
CA ARG A 117 -9.43 2.67 -6.43
C ARG A 117 -10.84 2.67 -7.03
N GLY A 118 -11.31 1.52 -7.48
CA GLY A 118 -12.68 1.32 -7.95
C GLY A 118 -13.20 -0.09 -7.70
N PRO A 119 -14.47 -0.38 -7.99
CA PRO A 119 -15.00 -1.75 -7.93
C PRO A 119 -14.23 -2.66 -8.91
N SER A 120 -13.70 -3.78 -8.42
CA SER A 120 -12.93 -4.72 -9.25
C SER A 120 -13.79 -5.37 -10.33
N THR A 121 -13.20 -5.67 -11.47
CA THR A 121 -13.82 -6.47 -12.54
C THR A 121 -13.95 -7.94 -12.16
N LEU A 122 -13.21 -8.41 -11.15
CA LEU A 122 -13.32 -9.78 -10.67
C LEU A 122 -14.65 -10.00 -9.93
N PRO A 123 -15.38 -11.10 -10.22
CA PRO A 123 -16.59 -11.43 -9.48
C PRO A 123 -16.32 -11.61 -7.99
N GLN A 124 -16.82 -10.69 -7.17
CA GLN A 124 -16.55 -10.65 -5.72
C GLN A 124 -15.08 -10.33 -5.36
N GLY A 125 -14.34 -9.65 -6.25
CA GLY A 125 -13.00 -9.10 -5.96
C GLY A 125 -13.03 -7.96 -4.94
N GLY A 126 -14.20 -7.36 -4.69
CA GLY A 126 -14.30 -6.15 -3.86
C GLY A 126 -13.76 -4.97 -4.66
N ASP A 127 -12.77 -4.27 -4.13
CA ASP A 127 -12.13 -3.16 -4.82
C ASP A 127 -10.86 -3.60 -5.55
N GLY A 128 -10.54 -2.88 -6.62
CA GLY A 128 -9.34 -2.98 -7.44
C GLY A 128 -8.72 -1.60 -7.66
N VAL A 129 -7.60 -1.57 -8.38
CA VAL A 129 -6.90 -0.33 -8.77
C VAL A 129 -6.89 -0.22 -10.28
N PHE A 130 -7.25 0.93 -10.82
CA PHE A 130 -7.42 1.16 -12.25
C PHE A 130 -6.55 2.31 -12.72
N VAL A 131 -6.02 2.20 -13.94
CA VAL A 131 -5.43 3.36 -14.63
C VAL A 131 -6.58 4.24 -15.13
N THR A 132 -6.80 5.41 -14.53
CA THR A 132 -7.92 6.30 -14.88
C THR A 132 -7.54 7.38 -15.89
N SER A 133 -6.25 7.66 -16.04
CA SER A 133 -5.73 8.62 -17.01
C SER A 133 -4.40 8.16 -17.58
N GLY A 134 -4.13 8.53 -18.83
CA GLY A 134 -2.83 8.30 -19.47
C GLY A 134 -2.50 6.85 -19.79
N ARG A 135 -1.20 6.55 -19.78
CA ARG A 135 -0.62 5.23 -20.04
C ARG A 135 0.55 5.01 -19.09
N VAL A 136 0.60 3.83 -18.48
CA VAL A 136 1.74 3.38 -17.66
C VAL A 136 2.70 2.65 -18.59
N PRO A 137 3.94 3.13 -18.83
CA PRO A 137 4.95 2.38 -19.58
C PRO A 137 5.39 1.13 -18.80
N ARG A 138 5.92 0.10 -19.47
CA ARG A 138 6.60 -1.04 -18.81
C ARG A 138 7.75 -0.55 -17.92
N GLY A 139 7.98 -1.22 -16.78
CA GLY A 139 9.07 -0.90 -15.85
C GLY A 139 8.81 0.35 -15.01
N THR A 140 7.56 0.76 -14.85
CA THR A 140 7.17 1.97 -14.12
C THR A 140 6.60 1.61 -12.76
N VAL A 141 7.03 2.32 -11.71
CA VAL A 141 6.40 2.26 -10.39
C VAL A 141 5.00 2.85 -10.48
N VAL A 142 3.99 2.02 -10.29
CA VAL A 142 2.57 2.38 -10.46
C VAL A 142 1.79 2.46 -9.14
N ALA A 143 2.26 1.78 -8.09
CA ALA A 143 1.65 1.83 -6.77
C ALA A 143 2.68 1.47 -5.67
N PHE A 144 2.39 1.89 -4.44
CA PHE A 144 3.06 1.47 -3.22
C PHE A 144 2.12 0.60 -2.41
N TYR A 145 2.64 -0.46 -1.80
CA TYR A 145 1.93 -1.24 -0.79
C TYR A 145 2.12 -0.58 0.58
N PRO A 146 1.10 0.16 1.08
CA PRO A 146 1.20 0.84 2.35
C PRO A 146 1.16 -0.15 3.51
N GLY A 147 1.64 0.26 4.68
CA GLY A 147 1.39 -0.51 5.90
C GLY A 147 2.42 -0.40 6.99
N THR A 148 2.10 -1.00 8.13
CA THR A 148 3.02 -1.12 9.26
C THR A 148 4.03 -2.23 8.96
N VAL A 149 5.32 -1.93 9.09
CA VAL A 149 6.43 -2.84 8.83
C VAL A 149 6.81 -3.58 10.12
N TYR A 150 6.78 -4.90 10.06
CA TYR A 150 7.15 -5.81 11.14
C TYR A 150 8.37 -6.63 10.74
N TYR A 151 9.42 -6.58 11.56
CA TYR A 151 10.57 -7.47 11.42
C TYR A 151 10.27 -8.86 12.01
N PRO A 152 11.03 -9.91 11.63
CA PRO A 152 10.70 -11.31 11.98
C PRO A 152 10.46 -11.60 13.47
N HIS A 153 11.03 -10.82 14.39
CA HIS A 153 10.89 -10.99 15.83
C HIS A 153 9.78 -10.13 16.47
N GLU A 154 9.08 -9.32 15.67
CA GLU A 154 8.07 -8.39 16.16
C GLU A 154 6.67 -9.03 16.19
N ALA A 155 5.87 -8.65 17.19
CA ALA A 155 4.58 -9.27 17.44
C ALA A 155 3.52 -8.84 16.40
N ILE A 156 3.10 -9.78 15.54
CA ILE A 156 2.03 -9.57 14.55
C ILE A 156 0.71 -10.34 14.82
N PHE A 157 0.67 -11.18 15.85
CA PHE A 157 -0.35 -12.21 16.01
C PHE A 157 -1.80 -11.68 15.90
N PHE A 158 -2.20 -10.75 16.75
CA PHE A 158 -3.62 -10.33 16.82
C PHE A 158 -4.11 -9.62 15.54
N GLN A 159 -3.28 -8.79 14.93
CA GLN A 159 -3.58 -8.06 13.69
C GLN A 159 -3.55 -8.95 12.45
N SER A 160 -2.92 -10.13 12.53
CA SER A 160 -2.89 -11.11 11.43
C SER A 160 -4.12 -11.99 11.31
N ILE A 161 -4.93 -12.11 12.38
CA ILE A 161 -6.10 -12.99 12.39
C ILE A 161 -7.13 -12.50 11.36
N GLY A 162 -7.31 -13.29 10.30
CA GLY A 162 -8.28 -13.00 9.23
C GLY A 162 -7.97 -11.72 8.44
N ASN A 163 -6.70 -11.31 8.39
CA ASN A 163 -6.20 -10.18 7.64
C ASN A 163 -5.58 -10.65 6.31
N SER A 164 -6.18 -10.25 5.19
CA SER A 164 -5.69 -10.55 3.85
C SER A 164 -4.68 -9.55 3.31
N PHE A 165 -4.40 -8.48 4.06
CA PHE A 165 -3.53 -7.37 3.65
C PHE A 165 -2.15 -7.45 4.31
N ILE A 166 -1.76 -8.64 4.78
CA ILE A 166 -0.39 -8.89 5.22
C ILE A 166 0.40 -9.33 4.00
N PHE A 167 1.35 -8.50 3.61
CA PHE A 167 2.40 -8.84 2.65
C PHE A 167 3.59 -9.43 3.40
N ARG A 168 4.16 -10.52 2.89
CA ARG A 168 5.39 -11.13 3.41
C ARG A 168 6.50 -10.98 2.39
N CYS A 169 7.54 -10.25 2.78
CA CYS A 169 8.78 -10.10 2.03
C CYS A 169 9.62 -11.38 2.08
N ILE A 170 10.56 -11.51 1.14
CA ILE A 170 11.44 -12.67 0.97
C ILE A 170 12.24 -12.96 2.24
N ASP A 171 12.74 -11.91 2.91
CA ASP A 171 13.51 -11.99 4.15
C ASP A 171 12.65 -12.18 5.42
N GLY A 172 11.34 -12.33 5.26
CA GLY A 172 10.41 -12.52 6.38
C GLY A 172 9.91 -11.23 7.01
N VAL A 173 10.31 -10.05 6.53
CA VAL A 173 9.66 -8.79 6.91
C VAL A 173 8.20 -8.81 6.47
N LEU A 174 7.29 -8.38 7.34
CA LEU A 174 5.86 -8.32 7.07
C LEU A 174 5.39 -6.88 6.95
N ILE A 175 4.46 -6.61 6.03
CA ILE A 175 3.83 -5.30 5.88
C ILE A 175 2.31 -5.48 6.04
N ASP A 176 1.73 -4.85 7.06
CA ASP A 176 0.28 -4.85 7.31
C ASP A 176 -0.38 -3.63 6.66
N GLY A 177 -0.94 -3.83 5.47
CA GLY A 177 -1.66 -2.81 4.69
C GLY A 177 -3.15 -2.70 4.99
N ASN A 178 -3.65 -3.30 6.07
CA ASN A 178 -5.08 -3.25 6.38
C ASN A 178 -5.48 -1.87 6.92
N ASP A 179 -6.33 -1.18 6.17
CA ASP A 179 -6.80 0.18 6.46
C ASP A 179 -7.88 0.25 7.56
N ARG A 180 -8.16 -0.87 8.26
CA ARG A 180 -9.28 -1.01 9.19
C ARG A 180 -8.87 -1.63 10.53
N GLY A 181 -9.72 -1.44 11.54
CA GLY A 181 -9.62 -2.13 12.82
C GLY A 181 -8.30 -1.90 13.55
N LEU A 182 -7.74 -2.96 14.13
CA LEU A 182 -6.51 -2.93 14.91
C LEU A 182 -5.30 -2.47 14.07
N SER A 183 -5.16 -2.95 12.84
CA SER A 183 -4.08 -2.56 11.92
C SER A 183 -4.03 -1.05 11.69
N LYS A 184 -5.19 -0.43 11.41
CA LYS A 184 -5.34 1.04 11.32
C LYS A 184 -4.89 1.75 12.59
N MET A 185 -5.31 1.24 13.76
CA MET A 185 -4.97 1.84 15.05
C MET A 185 -3.46 1.77 15.31
N ILE A 186 -2.83 0.63 15.00
CA ILE A 186 -1.39 0.44 15.16
C ILE A 186 -0.63 1.39 14.23
N PHE A 187 -0.98 1.46 12.95
CA PHE A 187 -0.30 2.37 12.01
C PHE A 187 -0.38 3.82 12.50
N LYS A 188 -1.57 4.27 12.92
CA LYS A 188 -1.75 5.62 13.48
C LYS A 188 -0.90 5.85 14.72
N SER A 189 -0.87 4.88 15.64
CA SER A 189 -0.04 4.96 16.85
C SER A 189 1.44 5.13 16.49
N CYS A 190 1.96 4.27 15.61
CA CYS A 190 3.36 4.32 15.17
C CYS A 190 3.67 5.64 14.44
N SER A 191 2.75 6.13 13.58
CA SER A 191 2.92 7.42 12.89
C SER A 191 3.02 8.61 13.84
N GLN A 192 2.31 8.57 14.98
CA GLN A 192 2.39 9.64 15.98
C GLN A 192 3.64 9.50 16.85
N ARG A 193 4.05 8.27 17.19
CA ARG A 193 5.30 8.00 17.90
C ARG A 193 6.52 8.51 17.14
N ASP A 194 6.57 8.27 15.83
CA ASP A 194 7.73 8.58 14.99
C ASP A 194 7.72 10.03 14.48
N ARG A 195 6.70 10.82 14.84
CA ARG A 195 6.57 12.23 14.42
C ARG A 195 7.69 13.08 15.01
N GLN A 196 8.25 13.97 14.21
CA GLN A 196 9.29 14.91 14.66
C GLN A 196 8.73 16.34 14.72
N GLY A 197 8.27 16.74 15.90
CA GLY A 197 7.65 18.05 16.12
C GLY A 197 6.44 18.27 15.17
N PRO A 198 6.45 19.31 14.31
CA PRO A 198 5.38 19.52 13.32
C PRO A 198 5.28 18.41 12.31
N PHE A 199 6.43 17.80 12.00
CA PHE A 199 6.65 17.13 10.74
C PHE A 199 6.24 15.67 10.81
N ASN A 200 5.38 15.27 9.87
CA ASN A 200 5.05 13.87 9.67
C ASN A 200 6.24 13.15 9.03
N THR A 201 6.51 11.94 9.51
CA THR A 201 7.61 11.08 9.04
C THR A 201 7.11 9.89 8.22
N CYS A 202 5.80 9.79 8.01
CA CYS A 202 5.14 8.89 7.08
C CYS A 202 3.81 9.50 6.62
N ASP A 203 3.26 8.98 5.53
CA ASP A 203 1.93 9.31 5.06
C ASP A 203 0.90 8.44 5.79
N ALA A 204 0.15 9.01 6.74
CA ALA A 204 -0.97 8.32 7.39
C ALA A 204 -2.32 8.51 6.67
N SER A 205 -2.36 9.33 5.62
CA SER A 205 -3.59 9.69 4.93
C SER A 205 -4.11 8.59 4.00
N TRP A 206 -3.30 7.57 3.66
CA TRP A 206 -3.78 6.35 2.96
C TRP A 206 -4.84 5.58 3.75
N LEU A 207 -4.96 5.83 5.06
CA LEU A 207 -6.03 5.31 5.92
C LEU A 207 -7.37 6.06 5.75
N THR A 208 -7.42 6.99 4.79
CA THR A 208 -8.55 7.87 4.47
C THR A 208 -8.85 7.81 2.97
N SER A 209 -9.93 8.47 2.53
CA SER A 209 -10.27 8.60 1.11
C SER A 209 -9.38 9.59 0.34
N PHE A 210 -8.48 10.30 1.03
CA PHE A 210 -7.67 11.38 0.47
C PHE A 210 -6.18 11.17 0.77
N PRO A 211 -5.55 10.16 0.13
CA PRO A 211 -4.12 9.93 0.30
C PRO A 211 -3.29 11.10 -0.27
N LEU A 212 -2.28 11.55 0.47
CA LEU A 212 -1.31 12.54 0.04
C LEU A 212 -0.35 11.96 -0.99
N ASN A 213 0.03 10.69 -0.83
CA ASN A 213 0.64 9.90 -1.90
C ASN A 213 -0.45 9.17 -2.70
N PRO A 214 -0.83 9.65 -3.90
CA PRO A 214 -1.91 9.05 -4.69
C PRO A 214 -1.60 7.62 -5.15
N LEU A 215 -0.34 7.18 -5.08
CA LEU A 215 0.06 5.82 -5.44
C LEU A 215 -0.03 4.84 -4.26
N ALA A 216 -0.41 5.26 -3.04
CA ALA A 216 -0.53 4.42 -1.85
C ALA A 216 -1.80 3.53 -1.84
N LEU A 217 -1.95 2.70 -2.87
CA LEU A 217 -3.15 1.89 -3.16
C LEU A 217 -2.82 0.41 -3.42
N GLY A 218 -1.56 -0.01 -3.25
CA GLY A 218 -1.06 -1.34 -3.62
C GLY A 218 -1.75 -2.51 -2.89
N GLN A 219 -2.30 -2.27 -1.70
CA GLN A 219 -3.07 -3.25 -0.93
C GLN A 219 -4.41 -3.63 -1.59
N TYR A 220 -4.89 -2.83 -2.55
CA TYR A 220 -6.12 -3.12 -3.30
C TYR A 220 -5.88 -3.73 -4.67
N VAL A 221 -4.63 -3.92 -5.08
CA VAL A 221 -4.31 -4.64 -6.32
C VAL A 221 -4.64 -6.11 -6.13
N ASN A 222 -5.51 -6.63 -6.99
CA ASN A 222 -5.98 -8.01 -6.91
C ASN A 222 -5.00 -8.97 -7.59
N ASN A 223 -5.11 -10.25 -7.26
CA ASN A 223 -4.35 -11.29 -7.93
C ASN A 223 -4.84 -11.56 -9.35
N GLN A 224 -3.88 -11.94 -10.20
CA GLN A 224 -4.20 -12.46 -11.52
C GLN A 224 -5.15 -13.67 -11.46
N SER A 225 -5.94 -13.80 -12.50
CA SER A 225 -6.78 -14.97 -12.77
C SER A 225 -6.51 -15.48 -14.20
N ARG A 226 -7.15 -16.58 -14.60
CA ARG A 226 -7.01 -17.11 -15.97
C ARG A 226 -7.46 -16.10 -17.04
N GLU A 227 -8.47 -15.29 -16.73
CA GLU A 227 -9.03 -14.28 -17.63
C GLU A 227 -8.35 -12.91 -17.47
N HIS A 228 -7.71 -12.68 -16.32
CA HIS A 228 -7.09 -11.41 -15.96
C HIS A 228 -5.61 -11.63 -15.63
N PRO A 229 -4.70 -11.65 -16.63
CA PRO A 229 -3.28 -11.89 -16.41
C PRO A 229 -2.62 -10.73 -15.66
N ALA A 230 -1.55 -11.02 -14.92
CA ALA A 230 -0.79 -9.99 -14.23
C ALA A 230 -0.22 -8.96 -15.20
N ASN A 231 -0.36 -7.69 -14.86
CA ASN A 231 0.24 -6.56 -15.57
C ASN A 231 1.15 -5.73 -14.66
N VAL A 232 1.20 -6.04 -13.37
CA VAL A 232 2.13 -5.49 -12.38
C VAL A 232 2.74 -6.61 -11.54
N ALA A 233 3.88 -6.35 -10.91
CA ALA A 233 4.47 -7.25 -9.94
C ALA A 233 5.12 -6.47 -8.80
N TYR A 234 5.19 -7.12 -7.63
CA TYR A 234 5.77 -6.54 -6.44
C TYR A 234 7.30 -6.52 -6.55
N GLN A 235 7.89 -5.44 -6.07
CA GLN A 235 9.32 -5.31 -5.90
C GLN A 235 9.58 -4.69 -4.53
N GLU A 236 10.39 -5.37 -3.73
CA GLU A 236 10.86 -4.87 -2.43
C GLU A 236 11.88 -3.77 -2.65
N PHE A 237 11.91 -2.76 -1.78
CA PHE A 237 12.86 -1.65 -1.84
C PHE A 237 13.14 -1.16 -0.43
N ASP A 238 14.42 -1.02 -0.08
CA ASP A 238 14.84 -0.49 1.21
C ASP A 238 15.16 1.00 1.06
N VAL A 239 14.50 1.85 1.85
CA VAL A 239 14.73 3.30 1.82
C VAL A 239 16.12 3.61 2.37
N PRO A 240 16.97 4.32 1.60
CA PRO A 240 18.31 4.72 2.07
C PRO A 240 18.28 5.57 3.34
N ALA A 241 19.30 5.46 4.18
CA ALA A 241 19.41 6.23 5.42
C ALA A 241 19.47 7.75 5.17
N ASP A 242 20.05 8.17 4.05
CA ASP A 242 20.17 9.57 3.60
C ASP A 242 18.92 10.07 2.85
N PHE A 243 17.80 9.35 2.90
CA PHE A 243 16.56 9.76 2.25
C PHE A 243 16.08 11.14 2.76
N PRO A 244 15.76 12.10 1.88
CA PRO A 244 15.46 13.47 2.29
C PRO A 244 14.31 13.54 3.29
N PHE A 245 14.55 14.18 4.43
CA PHE A 245 13.61 14.24 5.55
C PHE A 245 12.22 14.75 5.14
N HIS A 246 12.17 15.83 4.35
CA HIS A 246 10.91 16.45 3.91
C HIS A 246 10.07 15.55 2.99
N TYR A 247 10.65 14.50 2.39
CA TYR A 247 9.92 13.52 1.59
C TYR A 247 9.35 12.37 2.41
N LYS A 248 9.80 12.16 3.65
CA LYS A 248 9.33 11.06 4.50
C LYS A 248 7.83 11.13 4.76
N GLN A 249 7.24 12.34 4.80
CA GLN A 249 5.80 12.56 4.94
C GLN A 249 4.93 11.91 3.84
N PHE A 250 5.51 11.46 2.72
CA PHE A 250 4.81 10.81 1.61
C PHE A 250 5.06 9.29 1.53
N LEU A 251 5.92 8.76 2.42
CA LEU A 251 6.19 7.32 2.51
C LEU A 251 5.03 6.64 3.23
N PRO A 252 4.32 5.67 2.62
CA PRO A 252 3.11 5.10 3.21
C PRO A 252 3.38 3.94 4.17
N ASN A 253 4.61 3.85 4.70
CA ASN A 253 5.08 2.78 5.57
C ASN A 253 5.66 3.35 6.86
N VAL A 254 5.51 2.62 7.96
CA VAL A 254 6.02 3.00 9.28
C VAL A 254 6.50 1.76 10.02
N PHE A 255 7.54 1.88 10.84
CA PHE A 255 8.01 0.76 11.66
C PHE A 255 7.03 0.44 12.78
N TYR A 256 6.83 -0.86 13.06
CA TYR A 256 6.04 -1.28 14.21
C TYR A 256 6.72 -0.92 15.53
N SER A 257 7.99 -1.29 15.73
CA SER A 257 8.74 -0.93 16.94
C SER A 257 9.47 0.40 16.77
N PRO A 258 9.69 1.16 17.86
CA PRO A 258 10.60 2.28 17.83
C PRO A 258 12.02 1.81 17.48
N HIS A 259 12.83 2.71 16.92
CA HIS A 259 14.26 2.47 16.76
C HIS A 259 14.90 2.41 18.16
N THR A 260 15.75 1.41 18.41
CA THR A 260 16.74 1.45 19.49
C THR A 260 18.04 2.03 18.96
N ASP A 261 18.91 2.58 19.83
CA ASP A 261 20.18 3.18 19.41
C ASP A 261 21.10 2.19 18.66
N ASP A 262 20.99 0.89 18.97
CA ASP A 262 21.72 -0.17 18.26
C ASP A 262 21.14 -0.49 16.86
N ASP A 263 19.84 -0.19 16.62
CA ASP A 263 19.11 -0.52 15.39
C ASP A 263 19.27 0.53 14.26
N ILE A 264 19.65 1.78 14.60
CA ILE A 264 19.66 2.93 13.67
C ILE A 264 20.57 2.68 12.45
N SER A 265 21.62 1.87 12.62
CA SER A 265 22.57 1.52 11.56
C SER A 265 22.16 0.31 10.72
N GLN A 266 21.20 -0.51 11.18
CA GLN A 266 20.91 -1.83 10.59
C GLN A 266 19.52 -1.93 9.96
N ARG A 267 18.54 -1.11 10.36
CA ARG A 267 17.17 -1.20 9.86
C ARG A 267 16.86 -0.12 8.83
N ALA A 268 16.64 -0.54 7.59
CA ALA A 268 16.07 0.31 6.54
C ALA A 268 14.54 0.19 6.53
N LEU A 269 13.84 1.28 6.20
CA LEU A 269 12.38 1.21 6.04
C LEU A 269 12.06 0.43 4.77
N ARG A 270 11.51 -0.78 4.92
CA ARG A 270 11.06 -1.61 3.80
C ARG A 270 9.81 -1.01 3.15
N LEU A 271 9.90 -0.73 1.85
CA LEU A 271 8.77 -0.50 0.96
C LEU A 271 8.56 -1.71 0.06
N VAL A 272 7.32 -1.86 -0.40
CA VAL A 272 7.00 -2.74 -1.52
C VAL A 272 6.31 -1.89 -2.57
N VAL A 273 6.94 -1.76 -3.73
CA VAL A 273 6.37 -1.07 -4.89
C VAL A 273 5.78 -2.06 -5.87
N LEU A 274 4.83 -1.62 -6.68
CA LEU A 274 4.31 -2.38 -7.80
C LEU A 274 4.87 -1.77 -9.08
N VAL A 275 5.51 -2.60 -9.89
CA VAL A 275 6.15 -2.23 -11.15
C VAL A 275 5.38 -2.85 -12.31
N SER A 276 5.11 -2.07 -13.34
CA SER A 276 4.41 -2.54 -14.55
C SER A 276 5.24 -3.56 -15.34
N LEU A 277 4.64 -4.69 -15.70
CA LEU A 277 5.26 -5.76 -16.49
C LEU A 277 5.20 -5.51 -18.00
N ARG A 278 4.26 -4.66 -18.41
CA ARG A 278 4.00 -4.22 -19.78
C ARG A 278 3.41 -2.82 -19.73
N ASP A 279 3.18 -2.25 -20.91
CA ASP A 279 2.40 -1.02 -20.98
C ASP A 279 0.94 -1.28 -20.56
N ILE A 280 0.37 -0.37 -19.78
CA ILE A 280 -1.00 -0.44 -19.26
C ILE A 280 -1.75 0.83 -19.70
N ARG A 281 -2.91 0.64 -20.32
CA ARG A 281 -3.74 1.71 -20.87
C ARG A 281 -4.78 2.16 -19.85
N LYS A 282 -5.27 3.39 -20.03
CA LYS A 282 -6.47 3.88 -19.35
C LYS A 282 -7.63 2.88 -19.45
N GLY A 283 -8.28 2.62 -18.32
CA GLY A 283 -9.40 1.72 -18.15
C GLY A 283 -9.01 0.30 -17.69
N GLU A 284 -7.73 -0.07 -17.78
CA GLU A 284 -7.28 -1.39 -17.31
C GLU A 284 -7.17 -1.43 -15.78
N GLU A 285 -7.62 -2.53 -15.18
CA GLU A 285 -7.37 -2.89 -13.77
C GLU A 285 -5.96 -3.46 -13.61
N LEU A 286 -5.31 -3.13 -12.50
CA LEU A 286 -4.02 -3.69 -12.11
C LEU A 286 -4.23 -5.07 -11.47
N PHE A 287 -3.48 -6.06 -11.97
CA PHE A 287 -3.43 -7.40 -11.43
C PHE A 287 -1.98 -7.83 -11.17
N SER A 288 -1.73 -8.40 -10.00
CA SER A 288 -0.41 -8.86 -9.58
C SER A 288 -0.24 -10.36 -9.68
N SER A 289 1.00 -10.82 -9.86
CA SER A 289 1.41 -12.21 -9.61
C SER A 289 2.05 -12.30 -8.22
N TYR A 290 1.30 -12.68 -7.18
CA TYR A 290 1.80 -12.65 -5.79
C TYR A 290 2.81 -13.75 -5.41
N PHE A 291 3.15 -14.69 -6.29
CA PHE A 291 3.84 -15.91 -5.87
C PHE A 291 5.32 -15.92 -6.24
N THR A 292 6.13 -15.45 -5.31
CA THR A 292 7.51 -15.92 -5.13
C THR A 292 7.44 -17.15 -4.24
N VAL A 293 7.57 -18.35 -4.82
CA VAL A 293 7.79 -19.57 -4.02
C VAL A 293 9.27 -19.57 -3.65
N VAL A 294 9.58 -19.21 -2.41
CA VAL A 294 10.93 -19.36 -1.85
C VAL A 294 11.05 -20.80 -1.37
N HIS A 295 11.92 -21.58 -2.01
CA HIS A 295 12.28 -22.94 -1.59
C HIS A 295 13.46 -22.93 -0.62
#